data_AF-A0AAV9Z6Q0-F1
#
_entry.id   AF-A0AAV9Z6Q0-F1
#
_cell.length_a   1.000
_cell.length_b   1.000
_cell.length_c   1.000
_cell.angle_alpha   90.00
_cell.angle_beta   90.00
_cell.angle_gamma   90.00
#
_symmetry.space_group_name_H-M   'P 1'
#
loop_
_entity.id
_entity.type
_entity.pdbx_description
1 polymer ?
#
loop_
_entity_poly.entity_id
_entity_poly.type
_entity_poly.pdbx_seq_one_letter_code
_entity_poly.pdbx_strand_id
1 'polypeptide(L)'
;HPCNKDRADMRHTKGELSELLNWVERHTRCSPGYCQIKRRLPGQREPQLMCRFDYPMTCREEAGVGFDSKKRIRFEPRRNDPLLNTYSQAMIL
;
A
#
# COMPACT_ATOMS: atom_id res chain seq x y z
N HIS A 1 -3.40 9.36 -12.26
CA HIS A 1 -3.12 8.10 -11.54
C HIS A 1 -2.33 7.21 -12.49
N PRO A 2 -1.30 6.47 -12.09
CA PRO A 2 -0.57 5.59 -13.01
C PRO A 2 -1.49 4.52 -13.64
N CYS A 3 -2.51 4.07 -12.90
CA CYS A 3 -3.61 3.25 -13.42
C CYS A 3 -4.54 3.96 -14.42
N ASN A 4 -4.31 5.24 -14.71
CA ASN A 4 -5.00 5.99 -15.78
C ASN A 4 -4.08 6.22 -16.99
N LYS A 5 -2.82 5.75 -16.97
CA LYS A 5 -1.99 5.71 -18.18
C LYS A 5 -2.51 4.57 -19.06
N ASP A 6 -2.69 4.84 -20.34
CA ASP A 6 -2.98 3.78 -21.29
C ASP A 6 -1.77 2.84 -21.39
N ARG A 7 -2.02 1.55 -21.62
CA ARG A 7 -0.95 0.57 -21.86
C ARG A 7 -0.08 1.01 -23.04
N ALA A 8 -0.66 1.58 -24.08
CA ALA A 8 0.05 2.04 -25.27
C ALA A 8 1.06 3.16 -24.98
N ASP A 9 0.83 3.93 -23.90
CA ASP A 9 1.68 5.05 -23.51
C ASP A 9 2.83 4.64 -22.57
N MET A 10 2.89 3.35 -22.19
CA MET A 10 3.93 2.84 -21.30
C MET A 10 5.23 2.61 -22.07
N ARG A 11 6.33 3.18 -21.57
CA ARG A 11 7.68 3.00 -22.12
C ARG A 11 8.36 1.74 -21.58
N HIS A 12 7.75 1.07 -20.61
CA HIS A 12 8.23 -0.17 -20.00
C HIS A 12 9.67 -0.10 -19.47
N THR A 13 10.09 1.09 -19.04
CA THR A 13 11.43 1.30 -18.48
C THR A 13 11.49 0.95 -17.00
N LYS A 14 12.68 0.64 -16.49
CA LYS A 14 12.92 0.44 -15.04
C LYS A 14 12.53 1.69 -14.22
N GLY A 15 12.70 2.89 -14.79
CA GLY A 15 12.29 4.15 -14.17
C GLY A 15 10.78 4.25 -14.00
N GLU A 16 10.01 3.97 -15.06
CA GLU A 16 8.54 3.97 -14.95
C GLU A 16 8.02 2.89 -14.01
N LEU A 17 8.64 1.71 -14.00
CA LEU A 17 8.30 0.67 -13.03
C LEU A 17 8.58 1.12 -11.59
N SER A 18 9.70 1.79 -11.34
CA SER A 18 9.99 2.38 -10.01
C SER A 18 8.98 3.46 -9.63
N GLU A 19 8.54 4.32 -10.54
CA GLU A 19 7.50 5.33 -10.26
C GLU A 19 6.15 4.69 -9.93
N LEU A 20 5.76 3.64 -10.68
CA LEU A 20 4.57 2.85 -10.44
C LEU A 20 4.61 2.19 -9.07
N LEU A 21 5.73 1.52 -8.76
CA LEU A 21 5.92 0.82 -7.50
C LEU A 21 6.00 1.80 -6.33
N ASN A 22 6.74 2.90 -6.43
CA ASN A 22 6.75 3.95 -5.43
C ASN A 22 5.34 4.49 -5.16
N TRP A 23 4.47 4.58 -6.16
CA TRP A 23 3.10 5.03 -5.92
C TRP A 23 2.28 4.01 -5.11
N VAL A 24 2.45 2.72 -5.38
CA VAL A 24 1.84 1.62 -4.62
C VAL A 24 2.45 1.50 -3.22
N GLU A 25 3.77 1.68 -3.10
CA GLU A 25 4.58 1.58 -1.88
C GLU A 25 4.51 2.82 -0.99
N ARG A 26 4.11 4.00 -1.50
CA ARG A 26 3.90 5.24 -0.72
C ARG A 26 2.91 5.06 0.43
N HIS A 27 2.13 3.97 0.43
CA HIS A 27 1.28 3.61 1.55
C HIS A 27 2.03 3.05 2.78
N THR A 28 3.35 2.94 2.75
CA THR A 28 4.14 2.55 3.94
C THR A 28 4.14 3.60 5.06
N ARG A 29 3.83 4.87 4.75
CA ARG A 29 3.70 5.95 5.74
C ARG A 29 2.34 6.63 5.63
N CYS A 30 1.55 6.54 6.69
CA CYS A 30 0.25 7.19 6.74
C CYS A 30 0.39 8.71 6.79
N SER A 31 -0.35 9.44 5.95
CA SER A 31 -0.36 10.91 5.93
C SER A 31 -1.78 11.48 6.08
N PRO A 32 -1.91 12.65 6.74
CA PRO A 32 -3.18 13.40 6.79
C PRO A 32 -3.67 13.76 5.39
N GLY A 33 -4.99 13.65 5.15
CA GLY A 33 -5.61 14.03 3.87
C GLY A 33 -5.48 13.01 2.74
N TYR A 34 -4.56 12.04 2.83
CA TYR A 34 -4.47 10.94 1.85
C TYR A 34 -5.15 9.67 2.34
N CYS A 35 -4.71 9.14 3.48
CA CYS A 35 -5.22 7.86 3.99
C CYS A 35 -5.67 7.86 5.43
N GLN A 36 -5.23 8.81 6.24
CA GLN A 36 -5.69 8.93 7.62
C GLN A 36 -7.14 9.42 7.64
N ILE A 37 -8.00 8.62 8.27
CA ILE A 37 -9.42 8.91 8.47
C ILE A 37 -9.75 8.77 9.94
N LYS A 38 -10.67 9.60 10.45
CA LYS A 38 -11.21 9.43 11.80
C LYS A 38 -12.33 8.39 11.76
N ARG A 39 -12.23 7.33 12.55
CA ARG A 39 -13.31 6.35 12.74
C ARG A 39 -13.65 6.24 14.22
N ARG A 40 -14.95 6.22 14.53
CA ARG A 40 -15.43 5.88 15.86
C ARG A 40 -15.58 4.36 15.93
N LEU A 41 -14.77 3.72 16.78
CA LEU A 41 -14.84 2.28 16.99
C LEU A 41 -15.91 1.94 18.05
N PRO A 42 -16.54 0.74 18.00
CA PRO A 42 -17.47 0.31 19.04
C PRO A 42 -16.81 0.36 20.42
N GLY A 43 -17.50 0.95 21.40
CA GLY A 43 -16.99 1.08 22.77
C GLY A 43 -15.99 2.24 23.00
N GLN A 44 -15.65 3.03 21.98
CA GLN A 44 -14.76 4.19 22.12
C GLN A 44 -15.55 5.51 22.04
N ARG A 45 -15.33 6.41 23.00
CA ARG A 45 -15.95 7.75 23.02
C ARG A 45 -15.33 8.66 21.95
N GLU A 46 -14.01 8.61 21.83
CA GLU A 46 -13.25 9.45 20.90
C GLU A 46 -12.99 8.74 19.56
N PRO A 47 -13.10 9.45 18.42
CA PRO A 47 -12.69 8.92 17.12
C PRO A 47 -11.18 8.65 17.09
N GLN A 48 -10.80 7.46 16.63
CA GLN A 48 -9.40 7.12 16.40
C GLN A 48 -8.99 7.48 14.96
N LEU A 49 -7.73 7.91 14.82
CA LEU A 49 -7.13 8.12 13.52
C LEU A 49 -6.65 6.77 12.98
N MET A 50 -7.19 6.35 11.85
CA MET A 50 -6.90 5.05 11.25
C MET A 50 -6.54 5.23 9.77
N CYS A 51 -5.75 4.31 9.24
CA CYS A 51 -5.52 4.24 7.81
C CYS A 51 -6.76 3.66 7.10
N ARG A 52 -7.26 4.33 6.05
CA ARG A 52 -8.38 3.83 5.23
C ARG A 52 -8.04 2.57 4.42
N PHE A 53 -6.77 2.22 4.35
CA PHE A 53 -6.23 1.04 3.67
C PHE A 53 -5.72 -0.02 4.66
N ASP A 54 -6.00 0.15 5.96
CA ASP A 54 -5.64 -0.78 7.04
C ASP A 54 -4.12 -0.96 7.26
N TYR A 55 -3.32 0.10 7.04
CA TYR A 55 -1.92 0.09 7.44
C TYR A 55 -1.71 0.49 8.92
N PRO A 56 -0.68 -0.05 9.60
CA PRO A 56 0.23 -1.08 9.10
C PRO A 56 -0.47 -2.44 8.97
N MET A 57 -0.15 -3.18 7.90
CA MET A 57 -0.64 -4.56 7.72
C MET A 57 0.13 -5.51 8.64
N THR A 58 -0.51 -6.61 9.04
CA THR A 58 0.16 -7.70 9.75
C THR A 58 1.26 -8.28 8.87
N CYS A 59 2.47 -8.45 9.42
CA CYS A 59 3.57 -9.09 8.72
C CYS A 59 3.25 -10.56 8.44
N ARG A 60 3.64 -11.04 7.24
CA ARG A 60 3.44 -12.42 6.81
C ARG A 60 4.73 -12.98 6.21
N GLU A 61 5.00 -14.25 6.47
CA GLU A 61 6.14 -14.97 5.86
C GLU A 61 5.88 -15.34 4.40
N GLU A 62 4.61 -15.51 4.02
CA GLU A 62 4.17 -15.86 2.67
C GLU A 62 3.13 -14.87 2.16
N ALA A 63 3.21 -14.58 0.86
CA ALA A 63 2.25 -13.74 0.16
C ALA A 63 0.91 -14.46 0.04
N GLY A 64 -0.19 -13.70 0.07
CA GLY A 64 -1.52 -14.28 0.00
C GLY A 64 -2.60 -13.28 -0.37
N VAL A 65 -3.84 -13.71 -0.20
CA VAL A 65 -5.03 -12.89 -0.43
C VAL A 65 -5.88 -12.92 0.83
N GLY A 66 -6.34 -11.75 1.24
CA GLY A 66 -7.18 -11.57 2.43
C GLY A 66 -8.33 -10.60 2.15
N PHE A 67 -9.01 -10.22 3.23
CA PHE A 67 -10.07 -9.21 3.19
C PHE A 67 -9.66 -7.97 3.96
N ASP A 68 -10.00 -6.80 3.42
CA ASP A 68 -9.85 -5.54 4.13
C ASP A 68 -10.98 -5.27 5.13
N SER A 69 -10.88 -4.17 5.89
CA SER A 69 -11.91 -3.77 6.86
C SER A 69 -13.28 -3.48 6.25
N LYS A 70 -13.36 -3.41 4.91
CA LYS A 70 -14.59 -3.25 4.12
C LYS A 70 -14.99 -4.54 3.40
N LYS A 71 -14.40 -5.68 3.75
CA LYS A 71 -14.64 -7.00 3.15
C LYS A 71 -14.30 -7.08 1.66
N ARG A 72 -13.39 -6.23 1.17
CA ARG A 72 -12.89 -6.29 -0.21
C ARG A 72 -11.66 -7.18 -0.27
N ILE A 73 -11.49 -7.89 -1.38
CA ILE A 73 -10.30 -8.69 -1.65
C ILE A 73 -9.08 -7.76 -1.65
N ARG A 74 -8.04 -8.15 -0.91
CA ARG A 74 -6.76 -7.43 -0.83
C ARG A 74 -5.62 -8.42 -0.97
N PHE A 75 -4.63 -8.06 -1.78
CA PHE A 75 -3.35 -8.77 -1.82
C PHE A 75 -2.53 -8.44 -0.56
N GLU A 76 -2.01 -9.47 0.10
CA GLU A 76 -1.22 -9.35 1.31
C GLU A 76 0.22 -9.79 1.01
N PRO A 77 1.16 -8.85 0.84
CA PRO A 77 2.51 -9.17 0.43
C PRO A 77 3.27 -9.89 1.55
N ARG A 78 4.21 -10.74 1.14
CA ARG A 78 5.25 -11.28 2.03
C ARG A 78 6.11 -10.14 2.57
N ARG A 79 6.55 -10.25 3.82
CA ARG A 79 7.56 -9.36 4.40
C ARG A 79 8.88 -9.49 3.62
N ASN A 80 9.45 -8.36 3.20
CA ASN A 80 10.70 -8.31 2.44
C ASN A 80 10.67 -9.22 1.21
N ASP A 81 9.57 -9.18 0.44
CA ASP A 81 9.43 -9.99 -0.76
C ASP A 81 10.63 -9.78 -1.72
N PRO A 82 11.42 -10.83 -2.02
CA PRO A 82 12.61 -10.71 -2.86
C PRO A 82 12.32 -10.12 -4.25
N LEU A 83 11.10 -10.34 -4.77
CA LEU A 83 10.68 -9.80 -6.06
C LEU A 83 10.44 -8.29 -5.99
N LEU A 84 9.95 -7.78 -4.87
CA LEU A 84 9.64 -6.36 -4.69
C LEU A 84 10.85 -5.56 -4.18
N ASN A 85 11.71 -6.16 -3.35
CA ASN A 85 12.87 -5.49 -2.75
C ASN A 85 13.81 -4.86 -3.79
N THR A 86 13.92 -5.44 -4.99
CA THR A 86 14.80 -4.90 -6.06
C THR A 86 14.32 -3.57 -6.63
N TYR A 87 13.09 -3.17 -6.32
CA TYR A 87 12.44 -1.95 -6.80
C TYR A 87 12.19 -0.91 -5.71
N SER A 88 12.27 -1.30 -4.43
CA SER A 88 12.21 -0.36 -3.30
C SER A 88 13.51 0.45 -3.24
N GLN A 89 13.57 1.53 -4.01
CA GLN A 89 14.73 2.43 -4.12
C GLN A 89 15.10 3.13 -2.80
N ALA A 90 14.25 3.05 -1.76
CA ALA A 90 14.42 3.69 -0.46
C ALA A 90 14.96 2.78 0.67
N MET A 91 15.40 1.55 0.38
CA MET A 91 16.11 0.69 1.34
C MET A 91 17.61 0.54 1.01
N ILE A 92 18.25 1.62 0.57
CA ILE A 92 19.70 1.76 0.63
C ILE A 92 19.96 2.71 1.80
N LEU A 93 20.37 2.15 2.94
CA LEU A 93 20.94 2.88 4.08
C LEU A 93 22.37 3.31 3.75
#